data_AF-A0A7S0A3W1-F1
#
_entry.id   AF-A0A7S0A3W1-F1
#
_cell.length_a   1.000
_cell.length_b   1.000
_cell.length_c   1.000
_cell.angle_alpha   90.00
_cell.angle_beta   90.00
_cell.angle_gamma   90.00
#
_symmetry.space_group_name_H-M   'P 1'
#
loop_
_entity.id
_entity.type
_entity.pdbx_description
1 polymer ?
#
loop_
_entity_poly.entity_id
_entity_poly.type
_entity_poly.pdbx_seq_one_letter_code
_entity_poly.pdbx_strand_id
1 'polypeptide(L)'
;ESLYKTALQGIRLMHLCYYNYSDLALTLAYASVYFKRVCQIVGHQMSDTEAAHVCVLLIFLAHSFVIDETCPLVYWQKYIFRTYATLKVLDAALFRVFQMLDFKLRISK
;
A
#
# COMPACT_ATOMS: atom_id res chain seq x y z
N GLU A 1 -5.66 -4.02 16.53
CA GLU A 1 -7.03 -3.74 16.00
C GLU A 1 -7.06 -2.75 14.82
N SER A 2 -6.15 -1.77 14.75
CA SER A 2 -6.15 -0.75 13.69
C SER A 2 -5.78 -1.26 12.28
N LEU A 3 -4.96 -2.32 12.16
CA LEU A 3 -4.36 -2.72 10.89
C LEU A 3 -5.37 -3.17 9.84
N TYR A 4 -6.22 -4.13 10.19
CA TYR A 4 -7.20 -4.70 9.27
C TYR A 4 -8.21 -3.65 8.80
N LYS A 5 -8.59 -2.70 9.66
CA LYS A 5 -9.54 -1.64 9.33
C LYS A 5 -8.99 -0.71 8.25
N THR A 6 -7.74 -0.27 8.39
CA THR A 6 -7.08 0.62 7.42
C THR A 6 -6.85 -0.09 6.08
N ALA A 7 -6.43 -1.36 6.10
CA ALA A 7 -6.30 -2.16 4.88
C ALA A 7 -7.65 -2.36 4.16
N LEU A 8 -8.71 -2.66 4.90
CA LEU A 8 -10.07 -2.80 4.34
C LEU A 8 -10.59 -1.49 3.73
N GLN A 9 -10.21 -0.32 4.28
CA GLN A 9 -10.52 0.97 3.66
C GLN A 9 -9.82 1.15 2.31
N GLY A 10 -8.57 0.70 2.18
CA GLY A 10 -7.85 0.66 0.90
C GLY A 10 -8.54 -0.23 -0.13
N ILE A 11 -8.92 -1.45 0.27
CA ILE A 11 -9.65 -2.38 -0.60
C ILE A 11 -11.00 -1.80 -1.02
N ARG A 12 -11.73 -1.20 -0.07
CA ARG A 12 -13.02 -0.53 -0.35
C ARG A 12 -12.85 0.63 -1.33
N LEU A 13 -11.79 1.43 -1.21
CA LEU A 13 -11.49 2.50 -2.17
C LEU A 13 -11.33 1.94 -3.57
N MET A 14 -10.52 0.88 -3.74
CA MET A 14 -10.34 0.22 -5.03
C MET A 14 -11.66 -0.34 -5.59
N HIS A 15 -12.47 -0.95 -4.73
CA HIS A 15 -13.78 -1.46 -5.12
C HIS A 15 -14.72 -0.32 -5.61
N LEU A 16 -14.73 0.83 -4.94
CA LEU A 16 -15.51 2.00 -5.36
C LEU A 16 -14.98 2.67 -6.65
N CYS A 17 -13.73 2.39 -7.02
CA CYS A 17 -13.17 2.75 -8.32
C CYS A 17 -13.51 1.74 -9.43
N TYR A 18 -14.35 0.73 -9.15
CA TYR A 18 -14.79 -0.29 -10.11
C TYR A 18 -13.67 -1.17 -10.70
N TYR A 19 -12.54 -1.31 -9.98
CA TYR A 19 -11.51 -2.27 -10.35
C TYR A 19 -12.04 -3.72 -10.26
N ASN A 20 -11.58 -4.58 -11.17
CA ASN A 20 -11.97 -5.99 -11.17
C ASN A 20 -11.47 -6.69 -9.89
N TYR A 21 -12.29 -7.56 -9.33
CA TYR A 21 -11.92 -8.39 -8.19
C TYR A 21 -10.68 -9.26 -8.45
N SER A 22 -10.46 -9.72 -9.68
CA SER A 22 -9.23 -10.43 -10.05
C SER A 22 -8.00 -9.57 -9.81
N ASP A 23 -8.07 -8.29 -10.19
CA ASP A 23 -6.96 -7.35 -10.12
C ASP A 23 -6.73 -6.89 -8.68
N LEU A 24 -7.81 -6.75 -7.90
CA LEU A 24 -7.74 -6.56 -6.45
C LEU A 24 -7.02 -7.73 -5.78
N ALA A 25 -7.42 -8.97 -6.09
CA ALA A 25 -6.80 -10.17 -5.51
C ALA A 25 -5.30 -10.25 -5.87
N LEU A 26 -4.96 -9.96 -7.14
CA LEU A 26 -3.56 -9.93 -7.60
C LEU A 26 -2.77 -8.83 -6.89
N THR A 27 -3.33 -7.61 -6.79
CA THR A 27 -2.74 -6.48 -6.07
C THR A 27 -2.45 -6.84 -4.61
N LEU A 28 -3.41 -7.48 -3.92
CA LEU A 28 -3.23 -7.92 -2.53
C LEU A 28 -2.19 -9.02 -2.39
N ALA A 29 -2.12 -9.95 -3.35
CA ALA A 29 -1.06 -10.96 -3.38
C ALA A 29 0.32 -10.30 -3.51
N TYR A 30 0.48 -9.33 -4.41
CA TYR A 30 1.72 -8.56 -4.55
C TYR A 30 2.07 -7.78 -3.29
N ALA A 31 1.11 -7.05 -2.73
CA ALA A 31 1.27 -6.28 -1.49
C ALA A 31 1.69 -7.16 -0.31
N SER A 32 1.18 -8.40 -0.22
CA SER A 32 1.55 -9.34 0.84
C SER A 32 3.04 -9.75 0.77
N VAL A 33 3.56 -9.95 -0.45
CA VAL A 33 4.98 -10.27 -0.66
C VAL A 33 5.85 -9.07 -0.35
N TYR A 34 5.44 -7.87 -0.75
CA TYR A 34 6.17 -6.64 -0.39
C TYR A 34 6.17 -6.41 1.12
N PHE A 35 5.04 -6.63 1.78
CA PHE A 35 4.93 -6.46 3.24
C PHE A 35 5.86 -7.39 3.97
N LYS A 36 5.93 -8.67 3.56
CA LYS A 36 6.91 -9.63 4.10
C LYS A 36 8.34 -9.12 3.95
N ARG A 37 8.73 -8.58 2.78
CA ARG A 37 10.07 -8.04 2.54
C ARG A 37 10.36 -6.81 3.41
N VAL A 38 9.43 -5.86 3.49
CA VAL A 38 9.59 -4.66 4.31
C VAL A 38 9.69 -5.01 5.80
N CYS A 39 8.87 -5.94 6.30
CA CYS A 39 8.96 -6.41 7.68
C CYS A 39 10.29 -7.11 7.97
N GLN A 40 10.88 -7.82 7.01
CA GLN A 40 12.22 -8.41 7.17
C GLN A 40 13.32 -7.35 7.30
N ILE A 41 13.17 -6.21 6.62
CA ILE A 41 14.15 -5.11 6.66
C ILE A 41 14.01 -4.29 7.95
N VAL A 42 12.78 -3.96 8.34
CA VAL A 42 12.52 -3.08 9.49
C VAL A 42 12.48 -3.84 10.82
N GLY A 43 12.19 -5.15 10.79
CA GLY A 43 12.05 -5.98 11.98
C GLY A 43 10.79 -5.62 12.79
N HIS A 44 10.88 -5.75 14.11
CA HIS A 44 9.77 -5.51 15.06
C HIS A 44 9.66 -4.04 15.51
N GLN A 45 10.25 -3.10 14.78
CA GLN A 45 10.32 -1.69 15.20
C GLN A 45 9.09 -0.85 14.84
N MET A 46 8.14 -1.39 14.06
CA MET A 46 6.92 -0.65 13.69
C MET A 46 5.84 -0.80 14.75
N SER A 47 5.23 0.33 15.13
CA SER A 47 3.96 0.30 15.86
C SER A 47 2.84 -0.29 15.00
N ASP A 48 1.78 -0.80 15.63
CA ASP A 48 0.61 -1.36 14.94
C ASP A 48 -0.03 -0.38 13.94
N THR A 49 -0.03 0.92 14.29
CA THR A 49 -0.57 1.98 13.44
C THR A 49 0.34 2.26 12.26
N GLU A 50 1.66 2.31 12.45
CA GLU A 50 2.61 2.46 11.34
C GLU A 50 2.55 1.27 10.39
N ALA A 51 2.50 0.05 10.92
CA ALA A 51 2.36 -1.17 10.12
C ALA A 51 1.08 -1.14 9.26
N ALA A 52 -0.02 -0.61 9.78
CA ALA A 52 -1.26 -0.41 9.04
C ALA A 52 -1.10 0.55 7.84
N HIS A 53 -0.48 1.70 8.08
CA HIS A 53 -0.24 2.70 7.04
C HIS A 53 0.75 2.22 5.99
N VAL A 54 1.82 1.52 6.40
CA VAL A 54 2.78 0.88 5.50
C VAL A 54 2.11 -0.20 4.65
N CYS A 55 1.24 -1.02 5.25
CA CYS A 55 0.45 -2.01 4.51
C CYS A 55 -0.39 -1.36 3.40
N VAL A 56 -1.08 -0.25 3.68
CA VAL A 56 -1.85 0.47 2.66
C VAL A 56 -0.96 1.12 1.59
N LEU A 57 0.21 1.67 1.97
CA LEU A 57 1.18 2.18 1.00
C LEU A 57 1.69 1.08 0.06
N LEU A 58 1.88 -0.13 0.57
CA LEU A 58 2.28 -1.28 -0.22
C LEU A 58 1.16 -1.79 -1.13
N ILE A 59 -0.11 -1.70 -0.70
CA ILE A 59 -1.26 -1.95 -1.57
C ILE A 59 -1.28 -0.91 -2.70
N PHE A 60 -1.10 0.38 -2.39
CA PHE A 60 -1.00 1.42 -3.42
C PHE A 60 0.14 1.13 -4.40
N LEU A 61 1.33 0.79 -3.91
CA LEU A 61 2.50 0.51 -4.75
C LEU A 61 2.29 -0.72 -5.64
N ALA A 62 1.67 -1.78 -5.12
CA ALA A 62 1.29 -2.96 -5.88
C ALA A 62 0.23 -2.63 -6.94
N HIS A 63 -0.79 -1.86 -6.56
CA HIS A 63 -1.85 -1.38 -7.44
C HIS A 63 -1.26 -0.59 -8.61
N SER A 64 -0.30 0.30 -8.33
CA SER A 64 0.40 1.09 -9.34
C SER A 64 1.30 0.28 -10.29
N PHE A 65 1.66 -0.95 -9.92
CA PHE A 65 2.49 -1.83 -10.75
C PHE A 65 1.65 -2.82 -11.55
N VAL A 66 0.57 -3.32 -10.97
CA VAL A 66 -0.26 -4.40 -11.54
C VAL A 66 -1.33 -3.86 -12.49
N ILE A 67 -1.87 -2.68 -12.21
CA ILE A 67 -2.99 -2.09 -12.95
C ILE A 67 -2.47 -0.90 -13.76
N ASP A 68 -2.81 -0.83 -15.04
CA ASP A 68 -2.37 0.28 -15.93
C ASP A 68 -2.99 1.62 -15.52
N GLU A 69 -4.31 1.64 -15.28
CA GLU A 69 -5.05 2.84 -14.89
C GLU A 69 -5.27 2.91 -13.38
N THR A 70 -4.48 3.74 -12.71
CA THR A 70 -4.39 3.70 -11.25
C THR A 70 -5.10 4.88 -10.59
N CYS A 71 -5.84 4.61 -9.51
CA CYS A 71 -6.42 5.63 -8.64
C CYS A 71 -5.29 6.50 -8.05
N PRO A 72 -5.23 7.81 -8.36
CA PRO A 72 -4.12 8.67 -7.95
C PRO A 72 -3.94 8.76 -6.43
N LEU A 73 -2.68 8.90 -5.98
CA LEU A 73 -2.31 8.95 -4.55
C LEU A 73 -3.07 10.01 -3.74
N VAL A 74 -3.47 11.12 -4.37
CA VAL A 74 -4.28 12.18 -3.73
C VAL A 74 -5.61 11.66 -3.17
N TYR A 75 -6.24 10.66 -3.83
CA TYR A 75 -7.48 10.07 -3.34
C TYR A 75 -7.23 9.12 -2.17
N TRP A 76 -6.14 8.37 -2.19
CA TRP A 76 -5.71 7.56 -1.05
C TRP A 76 -5.42 8.44 0.16
N GLN A 77 -4.73 9.57 -0.04
CA GLN A 77 -4.52 10.54 1.02
C GLN A 77 -5.85 11.09 1.56
N LYS A 78 -6.75 11.50 0.66
CA LYS A 78 -8.05 12.10 1.04
C LYS A 78 -8.97 11.13 1.81
N TYR A 79 -9.01 9.85 1.41
CA TYR A 79 -9.99 8.89 1.96
C TYR A 79 -9.43 7.97 3.03
N ILE A 80 -8.12 7.76 3.09
CA ILE A 80 -7.48 6.82 4.02
C ILE A 80 -6.53 7.55 4.98
N PHE A 81 -5.64 8.39 4.44
CA PHE A 81 -4.60 9.07 5.25
C PHE A 81 -4.97 10.50 5.67
N ARG A 82 -6.27 10.86 5.64
CA ARG A 82 -6.73 12.26 5.73
C ARG A 82 -6.15 13.02 6.92
N THR A 83 -6.17 12.38 8.09
CA THR A 83 -5.71 12.94 9.37
C THR A 83 -4.31 12.49 9.74
N TYR A 84 -3.70 11.60 8.95
CA TYR A 84 -2.41 10.99 9.25
C TYR A 84 -1.24 11.71 8.60
N ALA A 85 -1.34 12.00 7.29
CA ALA A 85 -0.25 12.59 6.53
C ALA A 85 -0.75 13.54 5.45
N THR A 86 0.03 14.59 5.17
CA THR A 86 -0.16 15.41 3.97
C THR A 86 0.26 14.62 2.73
N LEU A 87 -0.21 15.02 1.54
CA LEU A 87 0.16 14.35 0.29
C LEU A 87 1.68 14.30 0.08
N LYS A 88 2.40 15.38 0.42
CA LYS A 88 3.87 15.45 0.31
C LYS A 88 4.57 14.44 1.22
N VAL A 89 4.08 14.28 2.44
CA VAL A 89 4.65 13.30 3.39
C VAL A 89 4.33 11.88 2.90
N LEU A 90 3.13 11.65 2.39
CA LEU A 90 2.72 10.34 1.87
C LEU A 90 3.54 9.93 0.63
N ASP A 91 3.79 10.86 -0.28
CA ASP A 91 4.64 10.65 -1.46
C ASP A 91 6.09 10.33 -1.08
N ALA A 92 6.66 11.09 -0.14
CA ALA A 92 8.00 10.80 0.38
C ALA A 92 8.07 9.43 1.09
N ALA A 93 7.02 9.06 1.84
CA ALA A 93 6.94 7.77 2.51
C ALA A 93 6.81 6.62 1.50
N LEU A 94 5.99 6.79 0.47
CA LEU A 94 5.85 5.85 -0.64
C LEU A 94 7.20 5.60 -1.31
N PHE A 95 7.93 6.66 -1.64
CA PHE A 95 9.25 6.55 -2.26
C PHE A 95 10.26 5.82 -1.37
N ARG A 96 10.24 6.06 -0.05
CA ARG A 96 11.09 5.32 0.90
C ARG A 96 10.75 3.83 0.94
N VAL A 97 9.48 3.48 0.94
CA VAL A 97 9.05 2.07 0.88
C VAL A 97 9.50 1.44 -0.44
N PHE A 98 9.42 2.17 -1.55
CA PHE A 98 9.90 1.70 -2.85
C PHE A 98 11.42 1.48 -2.86
N GLN A 99 12.18 2.36 -2.21
CA GLN A 99 13.62 2.19 -1.97
C GLN A 99 13.93 0.95 -1.11
N MET A 100 13.16 0.69 -0.05
CA MET A 100 13.31 -0.52 0.77
C MET A 100 13.11 -1.80 -0.05
N LEU A 101 12.28 -1.76 -1.08
CA LEU A 101 12.09 -2.87 -2.02
C LEU A 101 13.18 -2.95 -3.09
N ASP A 102 14.28 -2.19 -2.96
CA ASP A 102 15.35 -2.11 -3.96
C ASP A 102 14.83 -1.75 -5.36
N PHE A 103 13.76 -0.94 -5.40
CA PHE A 103 13.02 -0.59 -6.60
C PHE A 103 12.48 -1.79 -7.42
N LYS A 104 12.38 -2.98 -6.80
CA LYS A 104 11.94 -4.22 -7.45
C LYS A 104 10.51 -4.60 -7.06
N LEU A 105 9.57 -4.26 -7.94
CA LEU A 105 8.15 -4.60 -7.80
C LEU A 105 7.80 -5.94 -8.44
N ARG A 106 8.53 -6.36 -9.48
CA ARG A 106 8.32 -7.68 -10.07
C ARG A 106 8.62 -8.79 -9.05
N ILE A 107 7.66 -9.70 -8.88
CA ILE A 107 7.85 -10.92 -8.09
C ILE A 107 8.34 -12.02 -9.02
N SER A 108 9.50 -12.58 -8.71
CA SER A 108 10.06 -13.77 -9.35
C SER A 108 10.36 -14.83 -8.30
N LYS A 109 10.51 -16.08 -8.74
CA LYS A 109 11.05 -17.17 -7.91
C LYS A 109 12.50 -16.89 -7.54
#